data_AF-A0A4Z0HEI2-F1
#
_entry.id   AF-A0A4Z0HEI2-F1
#
_cell.length_a   1.000
_cell.length_b   1.000
_cell.length_c   1.000
_cell.angle_alpha   90.00
_cell.angle_beta   90.00
_cell.angle_gamma   90.00
#
_symmetry.space_group_name_H-M   'P 1'
#
loop_
_entity.id
_entity.type
_entity.pdbx_description
1 polymer ?
#
loop_
_entity_poly.entity_id
_entity_poly.type
_entity_poly.pdbx_seq_one_letter_code
_entity_poly.pdbx_strand_id
1 'polypeptide(L)'
;MRPILTPARPSRERARPPTAARARPDYRGPVQQEPSFPPRPLRDVRAVYARQAGCPADFAEITVDFEPGEPGVAFEVHADLRTRDFLAPEELTAYQQAVALGIREELTALEAAHPVAVAAVLRALGIHEVDSHAGAFRHAGRLAVRRALTLAYGPPPRPKRRRPRLGR
;
A
#
# COMPACT_ATOMS: atom_id res chain seq x y z
N MET A 1 53.26 -7.37 -83.50
CA MET A 1 52.31 -6.36 -82.96
C MET A 1 51.07 -7.06 -82.40
N ARG A 2 51.02 -7.26 -81.08
CA ARG A 2 49.79 -7.56 -80.30
C ARG A 2 50.09 -7.21 -78.83
N PRO A 3 49.31 -6.34 -78.16
CA PRO A 3 49.48 -6.13 -76.72
C PRO A 3 48.72 -7.20 -75.92
N ILE A 4 49.35 -7.62 -74.84
CA ILE A 4 48.85 -8.53 -73.80
C ILE A 4 48.39 -7.64 -72.64
N LEU A 5 47.17 -7.86 -72.12
CA LEU A 5 46.77 -7.36 -70.80
C LEU A 5 46.34 -8.56 -69.93
N THR A 6 46.94 -8.62 -68.75
CA THR A 6 46.81 -9.60 -67.66
C THR A 6 45.53 -9.34 -66.81
N PRO A 7 45.22 -10.11 -65.73
CA PRO A 7 43.91 -10.75 -65.57
C PRO A 7 43.08 -10.23 -64.39
N ALA A 8 41.77 -10.49 -64.38
CA ALA A 8 40.90 -10.31 -63.21
C ALA A 8 40.44 -11.67 -62.64
N ARG A 9 40.63 -11.83 -61.33
CA ARG A 9 40.36 -13.02 -60.50
C ARG A 9 38.85 -13.35 -60.36
N PRO A 10 38.51 -14.61 -60.02
CA PRO A 10 37.13 -15.07 -59.87
C PRO A 10 36.48 -14.63 -58.55
N SER A 11 35.20 -14.26 -58.64
CA SER A 11 34.32 -14.00 -57.49
C SER A 11 33.94 -15.31 -56.78
N ARG A 12 34.36 -15.45 -55.52
CA ARG A 12 33.89 -16.48 -54.58
C ARG A 12 32.45 -16.16 -54.15
N GLU A 13 31.57 -17.08 -54.52
CA GLU A 13 30.38 -17.57 -53.82
C GLU A 13 30.21 -17.05 -52.38
N ARG A 14 29.18 -16.22 -52.15
CA ARG A 14 28.70 -15.88 -50.81
C ARG A 14 27.61 -16.89 -50.43
N ALA A 15 27.93 -17.74 -49.46
CA ALA A 15 26.98 -18.59 -48.76
C ALA A 15 25.86 -17.75 -48.12
N ARG A 16 24.61 -18.20 -48.29
CA ARG A 16 23.45 -17.73 -47.53
C ARG A 16 23.58 -18.19 -46.07
N PRO A 17 23.40 -17.33 -45.06
CA PRO A 17 23.27 -17.79 -43.68
C PRO A 17 21.90 -18.47 -43.46
N PRO A 18 21.79 -19.45 -42.56
CA PRO A 18 20.52 -20.06 -42.19
C PRO A 18 19.63 -19.05 -41.45
N THR A 19 18.35 -19.03 -41.83
CA THR A 19 17.28 -18.23 -41.23
C THR A 19 17.22 -18.48 -39.72
N ALA A 20 17.68 -17.50 -38.93
CA ALA A 20 17.47 -17.49 -37.50
C ALA A 20 15.95 -17.43 -37.24
N ALA A 21 15.41 -18.53 -36.72
CA ALA A 21 14.09 -18.54 -36.11
C ALA A 21 14.11 -17.49 -34.99
N ARG A 22 13.36 -16.40 -35.18
CA ARG A 22 13.09 -15.42 -34.13
C ARG A 22 12.43 -16.16 -32.97
N ALA A 23 13.19 -16.38 -31.89
CA ALA A 23 12.64 -16.69 -30.59
C ALA A 23 11.59 -15.62 -30.29
N ARG A 24 10.33 -16.04 -30.19
CA ARG A 24 9.25 -15.17 -29.72
C ARG A 24 9.60 -14.83 -28.26
N PRO A 25 9.56 -13.56 -27.84
CA PRO A 25 9.75 -13.24 -26.44
C PRO A 25 8.65 -13.96 -25.67
N ASP A 26 9.02 -14.61 -24.57
CA ASP A 26 8.11 -15.22 -23.62
C ASP A 26 7.11 -14.16 -23.16
N TYR A 27 5.94 -14.12 -23.81
CA TYR A 27 4.85 -13.26 -23.41
C TYR A 27 4.31 -13.82 -22.11
N ARG A 28 4.93 -13.41 -21.00
CA ARG A 28 4.34 -13.52 -19.66
C ARG A 28 3.06 -12.69 -19.73
N GLY A 29 1.92 -13.35 -19.94
CA GLY A 29 0.62 -12.71 -19.93
C GLY A 29 0.45 -11.86 -18.66
N PRO A 30 -0.52 -10.92 -18.63
CA PRO A 30 -0.74 -10.10 -17.46
C PRO A 30 -0.86 -11.03 -16.25
N VAL A 31 0.07 -10.91 -15.31
CA VAL A 31 -0.06 -11.54 -14.00
C VAL A 31 -1.39 -11.02 -13.46
N GLN A 32 -2.38 -11.91 -13.43
CA GLN A 32 -3.59 -11.62 -12.67
C GLN A 32 -3.11 -11.59 -11.23
N GLN A 33 -2.74 -10.40 -10.74
CA GLN A 33 -2.50 -10.21 -9.31
C GLN A 33 -3.76 -10.69 -8.62
N GLU A 34 -3.63 -11.71 -7.77
CA GLU A 34 -4.71 -12.09 -6.88
C GLU A 34 -5.22 -10.81 -6.21
N PRO A 35 -6.54 -10.60 -6.15
CA PRO A 35 -7.10 -9.39 -5.58
C PRO A 35 -6.66 -9.29 -4.11
N SER A 36 -5.69 -8.42 -3.87
CA SER A 36 -5.13 -8.13 -2.57
C SER A 36 -5.71 -6.83 -2.03
N PHE A 37 -5.64 -6.64 -0.72
CA PHE A 37 -5.94 -5.34 -0.16
C PHE A 37 -4.76 -4.37 -0.36
N PRO A 38 -5.01 -3.13 -0.82
CA PRO A 38 -6.29 -2.61 -1.30
C PRO A 38 -6.53 -2.95 -2.79
N PRO A 39 -7.78 -3.14 -3.24
CA PRO A 39 -8.09 -3.52 -4.62
C PRO A 39 -7.90 -2.37 -5.63
N ARG A 40 -7.78 -1.14 -5.12
CA ARG A 40 -7.55 0.11 -5.85
C ARG A 40 -6.99 1.15 -4.87
N PRO A 41 -6.34 2.23 -5.33
CA PRO A 41 -5.91 3.30 -4.46
C PRO A 41 -7.08 3.89 -3.65
N LEU A 42 -6.89 4.04 -2.35
CA LEU A 42 -7.79 4.70 -1.41
C LEU A 42 -7.07 5.94 -0.88
N ARG A 43 -7.58 7.11 -1.23
CA ARG A 43 -6.97 8.41 -0.88
C ARG A 43 -7.71 9.04 0.29
N ASP A 44 -6.98 9.84 1.07
CA ASP A 44 -7.50 10.69 2.14
C ASP A 44 -8.35 9.92 3.17
N VAL A 45 -7.91 8.71 3.54
CA VAL A 45 -8.60 7.92 4.57
C VAL A 45 -8.32 8.54 5.93
N ARG A 46 -9.25 9.38 6.36
CA ARG A 46 -9.22 10.03 7.67
C ARG A 46 -9.65 9.04 8.75
N ALA A 47 -8.91 8.97 9.86
CA ALA A 47 -9.25 8.22 11.06
C ALA A 47 -9.11 9.11 12.30
N VAL A 48 -10.09 9.04 13.20
CA VAL A 48 -10.10 9.78 14.47
C VAL A 48 -10.31 8.78 15.59
N TYR A 49 -9.35 8.72 16.50
CA TYR A 49 -9.47 8.05 17.78
C TYR A 49 -9.66 9.12 18.85
N ALA A 50 -10.87 9.19 19.41
CA ALA A 50 -11.19 10.08 20.51
C ALA A 50 -11.91 9.26 21.58
N ARG A 51 -11.30 9.12 22.76
CA ARG A 51 -11.87 8.37 23.88
C ARG A 51 -11.95 9.26 25.11
N GLN A 52 -13.17 9.61 25.49
CA GLN A 52 -13.48 10.28 26.75
C GLN A 52 -14.02 9.23 27.73
N ALA A 53 -13.13 8.44 28.34
CA ALA A 53 -13.49 7.47 29.37
C ALA A 53 -13.23 7.99 30.81
N GLY A 54 -12.74 9.22 30.94
CA GLY A 54 -12.26 9.86 32.18
C GLY A 54 -11.08 10.79 31.86
N CYS A 55 -10.47 11.43 32.87
CA CYS A 55 -9.18 12.10 32.72
C CYS A 55 -8.03 11.10 32.97
N PRO A 56 -7.02 11.01 32.08
CA PRO A 56 -6.88 11.74 30.82
C PRO A 56 -7.75 11.16 29.69
N ALA A 57 -8.12 12.01 28.73
CA ALA A 57 -8.78 11.57 27.51
C ALA A 57 -7.70 11.14 26.49
N ASP A 58 -8.08 10.32 25.51
CA ASP A 58 -7.19 9.99 24.39
C ASP A 58 -7.64 10.71 23.13
N PHE A 59 -6.71 11.30 22.40
CA PHE A 59 -6.96 11.92 21.09
C PHE A 59 -5.85 11.63 20.07
N ALA A 60 -6.24 11.20 18.89
CA ALA A 60 -5.39 11.18 17.71
C ALA A 60 -6.23 11.26 16.44
N GLU A 61 -5.83 12.11 15.51
CA GLU A 61 -6.39 12.16 14.16
C GLU A 61 -5.28 11.91 13.14
N ILE A 62 -5.55 11.06 12.15
CA ILE A 62 -4.61 10.78 11.07
C ILE A 62 -5.32 10.79 9.72
N THR A 63 -4.58 11.08 8.66
CA THR A 63 -5.02 10.87 7.27
C THR A 63 -3.98 10.04 6.53
N VAL A 64 -4.42 8.93 5.94
CA VAL A 64 -3.55 7.95 5.29
C VAL A 64 -4.10 7.61 3.91
N ASP A 65 -3.21 7.46 2.92
CA ASP A 65 -3.54 6.81 1.66
C ASP A 65 -3.14 5.35 1.72
N PHE A 66 -3.93 4.48 1.11
CA PHE A 66 -3.59 3.08 0.90
C PHE A 66 -3.50 2.80 -0.60
N GLU A 67 -2.31 2.43 -1.05
CA GLU A 67 -2.03 2.11 -2.45
C GLU A 67 -1.75 0.62 -2.62
N PRO A 68 -2.24 -0.02 -3.69
CA PRO A 68 -1.78 -1.36 -4.04
C PRO A 68 -0.27 -1.35 -4.25
N GLY A 69 0.44 -2.32 -3.68
CA GLY A 69 1.90 -2.38 -3.70
C GLY A 69 2.43 -3.80 -3.79
N GLU A 70 3.69 -3.96 -3.37
CA GLU A 70 4.32 -5.28 -3.24
C GLU A 70 3.70 -6.08 -2.07
N PRO A 71 3.78 -7.43 -2.10
CA PRO A 71 3.28 -8.27 -1.01
C PRO A 71 3.79 -7.82 0.36
N GLY A 72 2.87 -7.76 1.33
CA GLY A 72 3.10 -7.26 2.68
C GLY A 72 2.69 -5.79 2.88
N VAL A 73 3.28 -5.15 3.88
CA VAL A 73 2.90 -3.80 4.34
C VAL A 73 4.10 -2.87 4.30
N ALA A 74 4.12 -1.96 3.31
CA ALA A 74 5.01 -0.81 3.30
C ALA A 74 4.35 0.38 4.01
N PHE A 75 5.14 1.16 4.75
CA PHE A 75 4.68 2.38 5.39
C PHE A 75 5.63 3.52 5.05
N GLU A 76 5.06 4.63 4.58
CA GLU A 76 5.77 5.81 4.14
C GLU A 76 5.15 7.05 4.78
N VAL A 77 5.97 8.09 4.94
CA VAL A 77 5.53 9.41 5.38
C VAL A 77 5.63 10.34 4.18
N HIS A 78 4.54 11.00 3.84
CA HIS A 78 4.54 11.96 2.74
C HIS A 78 5.51 13.11 3.04
N ALA A 79 6.25 13.58 2.03
CA ALA A 79 7.23 14.66 2.20
C ALA A 79 6.60 15.93 2.80
N ASP A 80 5.40 16.28 2.33
CA ASP A 80 4.60 17.39 2.85
C ASP A 80 3.65 16.95 3.99
N LEU A 81 4.12 16.14 4.93
CA LEU A 81 3.32 15.71 6.08
C LEU A 81 2.74 16.93 6.79
N ARG A 82 1.41 16.98 6.90
CA ARG A 82 0.71 18.08 7.56
C ARG A 82 0.56 17.80 9.05
N THR A 83 1.13 18.66 9.88
CA THR A 83 0.87 18.68 11.33
C THR A 83 0.10 19.95 11.68
N ARG A 84 -0.94 19.83 12.51
CA ARG A 84 -1.77 20.99 12.91
C ARG A 84 -1.06 21.89 13.93
N ASP A 85 -0.16 21.32 14.72
CA ASP A 85 0.55 21.98 15.81
C ASP A 85 2.06 21.69 15.73
N PHE A 86 2.86 22.52 16.40
CA PHE A 86 4.30 22.32 16.49
C PHE A 86 4.60 21.13 17.40
N LEU A 87 5.45 20.22 16.92
CA LEU A 87 5.83 19.02 17.63
C LEU A 87 7.34 18.90 17.69
N ALA A 88 7.88 18.40 18.80
CA ALA A 88 9.28 18.02 18.83
C ALA A 88 9.54 16.89 17.81
N PRO A 89 10.70 16.88 17.12
CA PRO A 89 11.02 15.83 16.14
C PRO A 89 10.93 14.40 16.69
N GLU A 90 11.27 14.22 17.97
CA GLU A 90 11.24 12.94 18.66
C GLU A 90 9.80 12.45 18.86
N GLU A 91 8.90 13.36 19.28
CA GLU A 91 7.48 13.06 19.44
C GLU A 91 6.83 12.74 18.10
N LEU A 92 7.20 13.50 17.06
CA LEU A 92 6.68 13.29 15.71
C LEU A 92 7.08 11.90 15.20
N THR A 93 8.35 11.53 15.39
CA THR A 93 8.87 10.21 15.06
C THR A 93 8.13 9.11 15.82
N ALA A 94 7.91 9.30 17.13
CA ALA A 94 7.19 8.34 17.96
C ALA A 94 5.73 8.15 17.48
N TYR A 95 5.05 9.22 17.08
CA TYR A 95 3.68 9.15 16.56
C TYR A 95 3.63 8.46 15.19
N GLN A 96 4.55 8.79 14.28
CA GLN A 96 4.66 8.11 12.98
C GLN A 96 4.88 6.60 13.14
N GLN A 97 5.81 6.20 14.03
CA GLN A 97 6.07 4.80 14.34
C GLN A 97 4.85 4.11 14.94
N ALA A 98 4.12 4.79 15.84
CA ALA A 98 2.91 4.26 16.43
C ALA A 98 1.79 4.05 15.41
N VAL A 99 1.60 4.99 14.47
CA VAL A 99 0.67 4.82 13.35
C VAL A 99 1.06 3.61 12.51
N ALA A 100 2.33 3.51 12.11
CA ALA A 100 2.83 2.40 11.32
C ALA A 100 2.60 1.05 12.01
N LEU A 101 2.85 0.98 13.33
CA LEU A 101 2.59 -0.21 14.12
C LEU A 101 1.10 -0.57 14.14
N GLY A 102 0.22 0.40 14.36
CA GLY A 102 -1.23 0.18 14.36
C GLY A 102 -1.76 -0.33 13.02
N ILE A 103 -1.25 0.23 11.91
CA ILE A 103 -1.59 -0.23 10.56
C ILE A 103 -1.13 -1.67 10.34
N ARG A 104 0.13 -1.99 10.64
CA ARG A 104 0.68 -3.34 10.48
C ARG A 104 -0.10 -4.37 11.27
N GLU A 105 -0.40 -4.09 12.54
CA GLU A 105 -1.14 -5.02 13.40
C GLU A 105 -2.53 -5.36 12.85
N GLU A 106 -3.27 -4.37 12.38
CA GLU A 106 -4.61 -4.59 11.83
C GLU A 106 -4.54 -5.33 10.48
N LEU A 107 -3.53 -5.04 9.65
CA LEU A 107 -3.34 -5.71 8.36
C LEU A 107 -2.83 -7.15 8.51
N THR A 108 -1.93 -7.44 9.46
CA THR A 108 -1.52 -8.82 9.76
C THR A 108 -2.70 -9.65 10.26
N ALA A 109 -3.63 -9.05 11.01
CA ALA A 109 -4.87 -9.74 11.39
C ALA A 109 -5.78 -10.01 10.17
N LEU A 110 -5.75 -9.14 9.15
CA LEU A 110 -6.49 -9.31 7.90
C LEU A 110 -5.84 -10.36 6.96
N GLU A 111 -4.51 -10.46 6.94
CA GLU A 111 -3.74 -11.40 6.10
C GLU A 111 -4.19 -12.86 6.26
N ALA A 112 -4.69 -13.22 7.45
CA ALA A 112 -5.26 -14.53 7.72
C ALA A 112 -6.48 -14.89 6.83
N ALA A 113 -7.15 -13.88 6.27
CA ALA A 113 -8.35 -14.04 5.44
C ALA A 113 -8.20 -13.49 4.01
N HIS A 114 -7.29 -12.53 3.77
CA HIS A 114 -7.12 -11.88 2.47
C HIS A 114 -5.64 -11.57 2.22
N PRO A 115 -5.09 -11.79 1.01
CA PRO A 115 -3.75 -11.32 0.68
C PRO A 115 -3.61 -9.80 0.88
N VAL A 116 -2.51 -9.37 1.49
CA VAL A 116 -2.20 -7.94 1.69
C VAL A 116 -0.96 -7.59 0.88
N ALA A 117 -1.08 -6.54 0.08
CA ALA A 117 0.00 -5.99 -0.73
C ALA A 117 -0.22 -4.48 -0.83
N VAL A 118 0.23 -3.74 0.18
CA VAL A 118 -0.16 -2.34 0.40
C VAL A 118 1.02 -1.45 0.76
N ALA A 119 1.04 -0.26 0.15
CA ALA A 119 1.80 0.88 0.62
C ALA A 119 0.86 1.87 1.32
N ALA A 120 1.09 2.11 2.61
CA ALA A 120 0.35 3.08 3.41
C ALA A 120 1.14 4.39 3.54
N VAL A 121 0.61 5.50 3.04
CA VAL A 121 1.27 6.81 3.02
C VAL A 121 0.58 7.76 4.00
N LEU A 122 1.28 8.13 5.07
CA LEU A 122 0.78 9.08 6.06
C LEU A 122 0.85 10.52 5.52
N ARG A 123 -0.30 11.21 5.46
CA ARG A 123 -0.43 12.57 4.93
C ARG A 123 -0.63 13.66 5.97
N ALA A 124 -1.30 13.34 7.08
CA ALA A 124 -1.59 14.32 8.11
C ALA A 124 -1.69 13.70 9.50
N LEU A 125 -1.33 14.49 10.51
CA LEU A 125 -1.52 14.24 11.93
C LEU A 125 -2.26 15.42 12.56
N GLY A 126 -3.39 15.14 13.21
CA GLY A 126 -4.10 16.05 14.10
C GLY A 126 -3.82 15.65 15.55
N ILE A 127 -3.39 16.63 16.33
CA ILE A 127 -2.81 16.43 17.66
C ILE A 127 -3.60 17.29 18.66
N HIS A 128 -3.66 16.84 19.90
CA HIS A 128 -4.16 17.61 21.04
C HIS A 128 -3.09 17.59 22.13
N GLU A 129 -2.66 18.77 22.58
CA GLU A 129 -1.49 18.96 23.45
C GLU A 129 -1.46 18.01 24.66
N VAL A 130 -2.61 17.78 25.30
CA VAL A 130 -2.68 16.99 26.54
C VAL A 130 -3.21 15.58 26.37
N ASP A 131 -3.93 15.30 25.29
CA ASP A 131 -4.64 14.03 25.10
C ASP A 131 -4.00 13.15 24.03
N SER A 132 -3.03 13.68 23.28
CA SER A 132 -2.31 12.91 22.26
C SER A 132 -1.08 12.20 22.83
N HIS A 133 -0.98 10.92 22.50
CA HIS A 133 0.15 10.08 22.87
C HIS A 133 0.28 8.92 21.86
N ALA A 134 1.43 8.24 21.86
CA ALA A 134 1.71 7.16 20.90
C ALA A 134 0.62 6.06 20.88
N GLY A 135 0.04 5.73 22.05
CA GLY A 135 -1.07 4.76 22.13
C GLY A 135 -2.30 5.18 21.33
N ALA A 136 -2.70 6.46 21.41
CA ALA A 136 -3.81 7.00 20.62
C ALA A 136 -3.53 6.92 19.12
N PHE A 137 -2.30 7.22 18.68
CA PHE A 137 -1.90 7.12 17.27
C PHE A 137 -1.86 5.68 16.75
N ARG A 138 -1.44 4.71 17.58
CA ARG A 138 -1.54 3.29 17.25
C ARG A 138 -2.99 2.86 17.06
N HIS A 139 -3.89 3.30 17.93
CA HIS A 139 -5.33 3.05 17.77
C HIS A 139 -5.91 3.70 16.52
N ALA A 140 -5.51 4.94 16.21
CA ALA A 140 -5.90 5.63 14.98
C ALA A 140 -5.41 4.88 13.73
N GLY A 141 -4.20 4.32 13.72
CA GLY A 141 -3.67 3.48 12.64
C GLY A 141 -4.54 2.25 12.35
N ARG A 142 -4.96 1.53 13.40
CA ARG A 142 -5.90 0.40 13.27
C ARG A 142 -7.26 0.85 12.71
N LEU A 143 -7.77 1.98 13.20
CA LEU A 143 -9.04 2.54 12.71
C LEU A 143 -8.96 2.96 11.24
N ALA A 144 -7.83 3.48 10.77
CA ALA A 144 -7.64 3.84 9.37
C ALA A 144 -7.77 2.61 8.45
N VAL A 145 -7.15 1.49 8.80
CA VAL A 145 -7.28 0.23 8.05
C VAL A 145 -8.75 -0.23 8.03
N ARG A 146 -9.44 -0.24 9.17
CA ARG A 146 -10.88 -0.62 9.22
C ARG A 146 -11.76 0.28 8.36
N ARG A 147 -11.49 1.59 8.35
CA ARG A 147 -12.18 2.55 7.47
C ARG A 147 -11.87 2.27 6.01
N ALA A 148 -10.61 2.02 5.66
CA ALA A 148 -10.19 1.67 4.31
C ALA A 148 -10.87 0.37 3.82
N LEU A 149 -10.96 -0.66 4.66
CA LEU A 149 -11.71 -1.89 4.35
C LEU A 149 -13.20 -1.61 4.11
N THR A 150 -13.80 -0.75 4.93
CA THR A 150 -15.18 -0.33 4.74
C THR A 150 -15.38 0.43 3.42
N LEU A 151 -14.43 1.26 3.02
CA LEU A 151 -14.46 1.99 1.73
C LEU A 151 -14.21 1.07 0.53
N ALA A 152 -13.39 0.03 0.69
CA ALA A 152 -13.06 -0.92 -0.37
C ALA A 152 -14.19 -1.94 -0.61
N TYR A 153 -14.75 -2.50 0.46
CA TYR A 153 -15.61 -3.69 0.40
C TYR A 153 -17.00 -3.47 1.01
N GLY A 154 -17.27 -2.29 1.58
CA GLY A 154 -18.49 -2.01 2.33
C GLY A 154 -18.40 -2.37 3.81
N PRO A 155 -19.41 -1.99 4.62
CA PRO A 155 -19.41 -2.28 6.05
C PRO A 155 -19.51 -3.78 6.31
N PRO A 156 -18.86 -4.30 7.37
CA PRO A 156 -19.01 -5.71 7.73
C PRO A 156 -20.48 -6.02 8.02
N PRO A 157 -20.96 -7.24 7.69
CA PRO A 157 -22.34 -7.62 7.94
C PRO A 157 -22.65 -7.49 9.43
N ARG A 158 -23.70 -6.73 9.77
CA ARG A 158 -24.12 -6.54 11.16
C ARG A 158 -24.45 -7.91 11.78
N PRO A 159 -23.92 -8.25 12.97
CA PRO A 159 -24.33 -9.46 13.65
C PRO A 159 -25.84 -9.39 13.88
N LYS A 160 -26.58 -10.41 13.44
CA LYS A 160 -28.03 -10.50 13.67
C LYS A 160 -28.24 -10.47 15.18
N ARG A 161 -28.82 -9.38 15.70
CA ARG A 161 -29.27 -9.33 17.11
C ARG A 161 -30.19 -10.52 17.33
N ARG A 162 -29.72 -11.50 18.12
CA ARG A 162 -30.60 -12.57 18.63
C ARG A 162 -31.66 -11.87 19.46
N ARG A 163 -32.90 -11.81 18.96
CA ARG A 163 -34.04 -11.36 19.76
C ARG A 163 -34.12 -12.26 20.99
N PRO A 164 -34.11 -11.73 22.22
CA PRO A 164 -34.41 -12.56 23.37
C PRO A 164 -35.81 -13.14 23.16
N ARG A 165 -35.94 -14.47 23.26
CA ARG A 165 -37.25 -15.11 23.31
C ARG A 165 -37.86 -14.73 24.65
N LEU A 166 -38.78 -13.76 24.66
CA LEU A 166 -39.66 -13.57 25.80
C LEU A 166 -40.51 -14.84 25.92
N GLY A 167 -40.20 -15.66 26.94
CA GLY A 167 -41.04 -16.79 27.33
C GLY A 167 -42.39 -16.27 27.83
N ARG A 168 -43.45 -16.93 27.37
CA ARG A 168 -44.80 -16.86 27.93
C ARG A 168 -44.89 -17.69 29.19
#